data_AF-I0V6G4-F1
#
_entry.id   AF-I0V6G4-F1
#
_cell.length_a   1.000
_cell.length_b   1.000
_cell.length_c   1.000
_cell.angle_alpha   90.00
_cell.angle_beta   90.00
_cell.angle_gamma   90.00
#
_symmetry.space_group_name_H-M   'P 1'
#
loop_
_entity.id
_entity.type
_entity.pdbx_description
1 polymer ?
#
loop_
_entity_poly.entity_id
_entity_poly.type
_entity_poly.pdbx_seq_one_letter_code
_entity_poly.pdbx_strand_id
1 'polypeptide(L)'
;MIATSNRIAFGAGAAVSACIVVLALVLHWATWVWVPLAVVLGPVTAIVLRSVLPDHDDEPEPHQQRHAQATTQAPPPPAPRRETVSRLPLPSKDRDYRFLFSATVSWLHDPQVPAMTADLAALAKQNVIARAIERARQYGPDEHAVATVDLGAVLSERTTVANGHYVWATDVALTLSEADARRLERVAELRKQRALWELERAHELGVRDYLGKEVLRDPGSAVTWWFARNLDKPDAITTTVRDIDNLRRLTSAAHATAIPALEPPEPLTVLEAPPGLGDHDDPVLRLSTAVEQLTEGREPALRATLHHRLADLLRAHGLTMAADALSRPDDVDGTPAPRADGAVDGLTPPSLSS
;
A
#
# COMPACT_ATOMS: atom_id res chain seq x y z
N MET A 1 30.36 -39.04 -19.81
CA MET A 1 30.99 -37.78 -19.32
C MET A 1 30.82 -37.57 -17.79
N ILE A 2 30.56 -38.62 -17.01
CA ILE A 2 30.26 -38.54 -15.56
C ILE A 2 31.45 -38.04 -14.72
N ALA A 3 32.69 -38.33 -15.17
CA ALA A 3 33.89 -37.99 -14.42
C ALA A 3 34.17 -36.47 -14.37
N THR A 4 33.76 -35.70 -15.37
CA THR A 4 33.98 -34.24 -15.39
C THR A 4 32.98 -33.50 -14.52
N SER A 5 31.71 -33.94 -14.51
CA SER A 5 30.66 -33.34 -13.66
C SER A 5 30.94 -33.53 -12.17
N ASN A 6 31.36 -34.74 -11.76
CA ASN A 6 31.77 -34.98 -10.37
C ASN A 6 32.97 -34.11 -9.96
N ARG A 7 33.95 -33.92 -10.85
CA ARG A 7 35.13 -33.08 -10.57
C ARG A 7 34.79 -31.61 -10.39
N ILE A 8 33.80 -31.09 -11.11
CA ILE A 8 33.33 -29.70 -10.98
C ILE A 8 32.58 -29.51 -9.65
N ALA A 9 31.72 -30.46 -9.28
CA ALA A 9 30.99 -30.40 -8.01
C ALA A 9 31.94 -30.51 -6.78
N PHE A 10 32.92 -31.40 -6.82
CA PHE A 10 33.95 -31.51 -5.78
C PHE A 10 34.88 -30.28 -5.75
N GLY A 11 35.22 -29.72 -6.92
CA GLY A 11 36.04 -28.50 -7.01
C GLY A 11 35.35 -27.26 -6.43
N ALA A 12 34.06 -27.09 -6.69
CA ALA A 12 33.28 -25.97 -6.17
C ALA A 12 33.11 -26.06 -4.64
N GLY A 13 32.81 -27.25 -4.11
CA GLY A 13 32.72 -27.48 -2.65
C GLY A 13 34.05 -27.23 -1.93
N ALA A 14 35.16 -27.66 -2.53
CA ALA A 14 36.50 -27.40 -1.99
C ALA A 14 36.86 -25.90 -2.01
N ALA A 15 36.49 -25.18 -3.07
CA ALA A 15 36.73 -23.74 -3.19
C ALA A 15 35.94 -22.93 -2.15
N VAL A 16 34.68 -23.28 -1.90
CA VAL A 16 33.83 -22.62 -0.88
C VAL A 16 34.38 -22.88 0.51
N SER A 17 34.78 -24.13 0.81
CA SER A 17 35.40 -24.48 2.10
C SER A 17 36.71 -23.72 2.32
N ALA A 18 37.56 -23.64 1.30
CA ALA A 18 38.81 -22.88 1.37
C ALA A 18 38.59 -21.37 1.57
N CYS A 19 37.59 -20.78 0.90
CA CYS A 19 37.25 -19.36 1.09
C CYS A 19 36.79 -19.06 2.51
N ILE A 20 36.00 -19.94 3.13
CA ILE A 20 35.54 -19.79 4.52
C ILE A 20 36.73 -19.85 5.49
N VAL A 21 37.68 -20.76 5.27
CA VAL A 21 38.90 -20.87 6.09
C VAL A 21 39.78 -19.64 5.96
N VAL A 22 39.99 -19.14 4.74
CA VAL A 22 40.78 -17.92 4.50
C VAL A 22 40.11 -16.69 5.12
N LEU A 23 38.79 -16.54 4.97
CA LEU A 23 38.05 -15.42 5.55
C LEU A 23 38.06 -15.48 7.08
N ALA A 24 37.97 -16.67 7.68
CA ALA A 24 38.05 -16.86 9.12
C ALA A 24 39.44 -16.54 9.70
N LEU A 25 40.52 -16.85 8.97
CA LEU A 25 41.88 -16.46 9.35
C LEU A 25 42.09 -14.95 9.29
N VAL A 26 41.54 -14.27 8.27
CA VAL A 26 41.68 -12.80 8.10
C VAL A 26 40.86 -12.04 9.15
N LEU A 27 39.72 -12.56 9.59
CA LEU A 27 38.85 -11.92 10.58
C LEU A 27 39.11 -12.37 12.04
N HIS A 28 40.16 -13.16 12.30
CA HIS A 28 40.54 -13.68 13.63
C HIS A 28 39.39 -14.35 14.42
N TRP A 29 38.51 -15.08 13.74
CA TRP A 29 37.41 -15.77 14.42
C TRP A 29 37.88 -16.98 15.23
N ALA A 30 37.27 -17.19 16.40
CA ALA A 30 37.59 -18.30 17.29
C ALA A 30 37.49 -19.65 16.56
N THR A 31 38.52 -20.50 16.72
CA THR A 31 38.73 -21.73 15.94
C THR A 31 37.58 -22.72 16.00
N TRP A 32 36.82 -22.68 17.08
CA TRP A 32 35.67 -23.55 17.34
C TRP A 32 34.43 -23.23 16.51
N VAL A 33 34.35 -22.06 15.87
CA VAL A 33 33.18 -21.64 15.08
C VAL A 33 33.32 -21.99 13.61
N TRP A 34 34.51 -21.82 13.03
CA TRP A 34 34.69 -22.00 11.58
C TRP A 34 34.99 -23.44 11.18
N VAL A 35 35.61 -24.26 12.04
CA VAL A 35 35.87 -25.68 11.77
C VAL A 35 34.56 -26.48 11.55
N PRO A 36 33.55 -26.43 12.44
CA PRO A 36 32.29 -27.13 12.20
C PRO A 36 31.54 -26.55 10.99
N LEU A 37 31.61 -25.23 10.78
CA LEU A 37 30.96 -24.57 9.65
C LEU A 37 31.53 -25.03 8.31
N ALA A 38 32.85 -25.15 8.18
CA ALA A 38 33.51 -25.63 6.97
C ALA A 38 33.22 -27.12 6.69
N VAL A 39 33.14 -27.94 7.75
CA VAL A 39 32.81 -29.38 7.66
C VAL A 39 31.35 -29.61 7.26
N VAL A 40 30.43 -28.70 7.60
CA VAL A 40 29.00 -28.84 7.24
C VAL A 40 28.70 -28.19 5.88
N LEU A 41 29.16 -26.96 5.63
CA LEU A 41 28.80 -26.24 4.40
C LEU A 41 29.42 -26.86 3.14
N GLY A 42 30.64 -27.40 3.23
CA GLY A 42 31.33 -28.02 2.10
C GLY A 42 30.56 -29.21 1.49
N PRO A 43 30.25 -30.26 2.26
CA PRO A 43 29.48 -31.39 1.75
C PRO A 43 28.04 -31.02 1.41
N VAL A 44 27.39 -30.12 2.15
CA VAL A 44 26.02 -29.68 1.84
C VAL A 44 25.96 -28.95 0.50
N THR A 45 26.90 -28.04 0.21
CA THR A 45 26.97 -27.35 -1.09
C THR A 45 27.29 -28.31 -2.25
N ALA A 46 28.15 -29.31 -2.04
CA ALA A 46 28.42 -30.34 -3.03
C ALA A 46 27.20 -31.23 -3.33
N ILE A 47 26.42 -31.58 -2.29
CA ILE A 47 25.18 -32.38 -2.42
C ILE A 47 24.10 -31.58 -3.15
N VAL A 48 23.89 -30.30 -2.78
CA VAL A 48 22.91 -29.42 -3.42
C VAL A 48 23.27 -29.15 -4.87
N LEU A 49 24.55 -28.94 -5.18
CA LEU A 49 24.98 -28.69 -6.55
C LEU A 49 24.83 -29.94 -7.43
N ARG A 50 25.08 -31.13 -6.86
CA ARG A 50 24.80 -32.42 -7.52
C ARG A 50 23.30 -32.65 -7.76
N SER A 51 22.41 -32.12 -6.91
CA SER A 51 20.96 -32.23 -7.10
C SER A 51 20.37 -31.21 -8.08
N VAL A 52 21.09 -30.10 -8.33
CA VAL A 52 20.62 -29.01 -9.20
C VAL A 52 21.20 -29.08 -10.61
N LEU A 53 22.35 -29.74 -10.82
CA LEU A 53 22.83 -30.03 -12.17
C LEU A 53 21.91 -31.12 -12.79
N PRO A 54 21.18 -30.82 -13.88
CA PRO A 54 20.36 -31.80 -14.57
C PRO A 54 21.26 -32.89 -15.16
N ASP A 55 20.91 -34.14 -14.91
CA ASP A 55 21.45 -35.28 -15.65
C ASP A 55 21.00 -35.12 -17.11
N HIS A 56 21.93 -34.70 -17.98
CA HIS A 56 21.73 -34.70 -19.42
C HIS A 56 22.11 -36.08 -19.92
N ASP A 57 21.07 -36.90 -20.13
CA ASP A 57 21.00 -38.07 -21.01
C ASP A 57 22.31 -38.85 -21.22
N ASP A 58 22.55 -39.85 -20.37
CA ASP A 58 23.29 -41.04 -20.80
C ASP A 58 22.38 -41.85 -21.74
N GLU A 59 22.62 -41.64 -23.03
CA GLU A 59 22.31 -42.56 -24.11
C GLU A 59 22.75 -43.99 -23.72
N PRO A 60 21.86 -45.00 -23.72
CA PRO A 60 22.24 -46.36 -23.35
C PRO A 60 23.02 -47.03 -24.49
N GLU A 61 24.34 -46.89 -24.50
CA GLU A 61 25.24 -47.71 -25.32
C GLU A 61 25.35 -49.13 -24.73
N PRO A 62 25.37 -50.16 -25.59
CA PRO A 62 24.99 -51.53 -25.26
C PRO A 62 26.09 -52.30 -24.51
N HIS A 63 25.68 -53.02 -23.46
CA HIS A 63 26.53 -54.02 -22.84
C HIS A 63 26.92 -55.11 -23.86
N GLN A 64 28.20 -55.18 -24.19
CA GLN A 64 28.81 -56.35 -24.83
C GLN A 64 28.74 -57.55 -23.88
N GLN A 65 27.63 -58.28 -23.95
CA GLN A 65 27.57 -59.67 -23.50
C GLN A 65 28.25 -60.55 -24.55
N ARG A 66 29.52 -60.88 -24.30
CA ARG A 66 30.16 -62.04 -24.90
C ARG A 66 29.62 -63.29 -24.20
N HIS A 67 28.44 -63.74 -24.59
CA HIS A 67 28.08 -65.15 -24.62
C HIS A 67 27.15 -65.37 -25.82
N ALA A 68 27.62 -66.18 -26.76
CA ALA A 68 26.86 -66.61 -27.91
C ALA A 68 25.63 -67.40 -27.46
N GLN A 69 24.45 -66.80 -27.56
CA GLN A 69 23.18 -67.47 -27.74
C GLN A 69 22.34 -66.59 -28.65
N ALA A 70 22.07 -67.10 -29.86
CA ALA A 70 21.13 -66.49 -30.80
C ALA A 70 19.76 -66.41 -30.11
N THR A 71 19.45 -65.24 -29.56
CA THR A 71 18.12 -64.91 -29.05
C THR A 71 17.48 -64.01 -30.09
N THR A 72 16.39 -64.51 -30.64
CA THR A 72 15.48 -63.83 -31.56
C THR A 72 15.21 -62.41 -31.06
N GLN A 73 15.53 -61.39 -31.88
CA GLN A 73 15.17 -60.00 -31.61
C GLN A 73 13.66 -59.90 -31.36
N ALA A 74 13.26 -59.61 -30.12
CA ALA A 74 11.90 -59.18 -29.84
C ALA A 74 11.68 -57.81 -30.52
N PRO A 75 10.50 -57.55 -31.11
CA PRO A 75 10.20 -56.26 -31.71
C PRO A 75 10.32 -55.13 -30.66
N PRO A 76 10.72 -53.91 -31.06
CA PRO A 76 10.81 -52.76 -30.15
C PRO A 76 9.44 -52.48 -29.51
N PRO A 77 9.40 -52.10 -28.22
CA PRO A 77 8.14 -51.81 -27.54
C PRO A 77 7.39 -50.67 -28.26
N PRO A 78 6.05 -50.72 -28.37
CA PRO A 78 5.28 -49.70 -29.05
C PRO A 78 5.48 -48.32 -28.39
N ALA A 79 5.82 -47.31 -29.19
CA ALA A 79 6.00 -45.94 -28.71
C ALA A 79 4.63 -45.32 -28.33
N PRO A 80 4.54 -44.61 -27.19
CA PRO A 80 3.29 -43.96 -26.79
C PRO A 80 2.95 -42.80 -27.72
N ARG A 81 1.69 -42.70 -28.12
CA ARG A 81 1.16 -41.57 -28.91
C ARG A 81 0.82 -40.42 -27.97
N ARG A 82 0.97 -39.18 -28.44
CA ARG A 82 0.81 -37.95 -27.64
C ARG A 82 -0.03 -36.91 -28.37
N GLU A 83 -0.87 -36.19 -27.63
CA GLU A 83 -1.65 -35.04 -28.13
C GLU A 83 -1.77 -33.98 -27.02
N THR A 84 -1.70 -32.71 -27.39
CA THR A 84 -1.78 -31.59 -26.45
C THR A 84 -3.21 -31.06 -26.34
N VAL A 85 -3.68 -30.89 -25.11
CA VAL A 85 -4.89 -30.15 -24.77
C VAL A 85 -4.44 -28.78 -24.25
N SER A 86 -4.98 -27.70 -24.81
CA SER A 86 -4.58 -26.34 -24.41
C SER A 86 -5.78 -25.47 -24.07
N ARG A 87 -5.63 -24.68 -23.00
CA ARG A 87 -6.57 -23.65 -22.53
C ARG A 87 -8.03 -24.13 -22.42
N LEU A 88 -8.24 -25.36 -21.96
CA LEU A 88 -9.58 -25.89 -21.75
C LEU A 88 -10.16 -25.31 -20.45
N PRO A 89 -11.35 -24.67 -20.47
CA PRO A 89 -11.95 -24.13 -19.27
C PRO A 89 -12.48 -25.24 -18.35
N LEU A 90 -11.90 -25.38 -17.16
CA LEU A 90 -12.36 -26.28 -16.10
C LEU A 90 -13.10 -25.51 -15.01
N PRO A 91 -14.13 -26.12 -14.38
CA PRO A 91 -14.80 -25.50 -13.25
C PRO A 91 -13.86 -25.44 -12.03
N SER A 92 -13.87 -24.31 -11.33
CA SER A 92 -13.29 -24.22 -9.98
C SER A 92 -14.35 -24.49 -8.92
N LYS A 93 -13.96 -24.51 -7.64
CA LYS A 93 -14.89 -24.57 -6.50
C LYS A 93 -15.86 -23.38 -6.48
N ASP A 94 -15.39 -22.22 -6.90
CA ASP A 94 -16.20 -21.01 -7.00
C ASP A 94 -16.86 -20.92 -8.39
N ARG A 95 -18.19 -20.75 -8.41
CA ARG A 95 -18.98 -20.79 -9.66
C ARG A 95 -18.62 -19.69 -10.66
N ASP A 96 -18.08 -18.59 -10.17
CA ASP A 96 -17.76 -17.41 -10.96
C ASP A 96 -16.37 -17.47 -11.61
N TYR A 97 -15.53 -18.45 -11.23
CA TYR A 97 -14.17 -18.59 -11.72
C TYR A 97 -13.96 -19.91 -12.43
N ARG A 98 -13.18 -19.87 -13.51
CA ARG A 98 -12.79 -21.04 -14.29
C ARG A 98 -11.28 -21.10 -14.43
N PHE A 99 -10.76 -22.30 -14.36
CA PHE A 99 -9.36 -22.57 -14.65
C PHE A 99 -9.15 -22.82 -16.13
N LEU A 100 -7.97 -22.49 -16.64
CA LEU A 100 -7.49 -22.81 -17.97
C LEU A 100 -6.51 -23.97 -17.83
N PHE A 101 -6.96 -25.16 -18.24
CA PHE A 101 -6.20 -26.38 -18.19
C PHE A 101 -5.41 -26.61 -19.48
N SER A 102 -4.15 -27.00 -19.34
CA SER A 102 -3.31 -27.47 -20.44
C SER A 102 -2.54 -28.71 -20.00
N ALA A 103 -2.43 -29.71 -20.88
CA ALA A 103 -1.68 -30.93 -20.61
C ALA A 103 -1.34 -31.68 -21.91
N THR A 104 -0.30 -32.50 -21.87
CA THR A 104 0.06 -33.45 -22.93
C THR A 104 -0.52 -34.82 -22.58
N VAL A 105 -1.57 -35.23 -23.28
CA VAL A 105 -2.19 -36.55 -23.11
C VAL A 105 -1.39 -37.59 -23.86
N SER A 106 -0.99 -38.66 -23.18
CA SER A 106 -0.26 -39.79 -23.75
C SER A 106 -1.08 -41.07 -23.62
N TRP A 107 -1.09 -41.90 -24.66
CA TRP A 107 -1.76 -43.19 -24.62
C TRP A 107 -0.96 -44.29 -25.32
N LEU A 108 -1.15 -45.51 -24.82
CA LEU A 108 -0.53 -46.72 -25.35
C LEU A 108 -1.59 -47.79 -25.61
N HIS A 109 -1.53 -48.36 -26.81
CA HIS A 109 -2.33 -49.53 -27.17
C HIS A 109 -1.61 -50.79 -26.68
N ASP A 110 -2.33 -51.64 -25.94
CA ASP A 110 -1.85 -52.97 -25.58
C ASP A 110 -1.94 -53.89 -26.80
N PRO A 111 -0.82 -54.44 -27.30
CA PRO A 111 -0.81 -55.32 -28.46
C PRO A 111 -1.55 -56.65 -28.25
N GLN A 112 -1.89 -57.03 -27.01
CA GLN A 112 -2.66 -58.24 -26.73
C GLN A 112 -4.17 -58.06 -26.92
N VAL A 113 -4.64 -56.84 -27.12
CA VAL A 113 -6.09 -56.54 -27.22
C VAL A 113 -6.44 -56.12 -28.65
N PRO A 114 -7.56 -56.61 -29.23
CA PRO A 114 -7.97 -56.20 -30.58
C PRO A 114 -8.11 -54.69 -30.70
N ALA A 115 -7.65 -54.13 -31.82
CA ALA A 115 -7.78 -52.70 -32.10
C ALA A 115 -9.26 -52.28 -32.05
N MET A 116 -9.58 -51.32 -31.18
CA MET A 116 -10.91 -50.72 -31.14
C MET A 116 -11.18 -49.92 -32.42
N THR A 117 -12.42 -49.99 -32.90
CA THR A 117 -12.92 -49.14 -34.00
C THR A 117 -13.11 -47.68 -33.57
N ALA A 118 -13.22 -47.43 -32.26
CA ALA A 118 -13.38 -46.08 -31.71
C ALA A 118 -12.05 -45.33 -31.67
N ASP A 119 -12.12 -44.00 -31.82
CA ASP A 119 -10.96 -43.12 -31.74
C ASP A 119 -10.36 -43.13 -30.32
N LEU A 120 -9.21 -43.79 -30.18
CA LEU A 120 -8.47 -43.88 -28.92
C LEU A 120 -7.99 -42.51 -28.42
N ALA A 121 -7.71 -41.57 -29.32
CA ALA A 121 -7.28 -40.22 -28.95
C ALA A 121 -8.43 -39.45 -28.27
N ALA A 122 -9.63 -39.50 -28.84
CA ALA A 122 -10.82 -38.92 -28.24
C ALA A 122 -11.14 -39.52 -26.86
N LEU A 123 -11.04 -40.85 -26.73
CA LEU A 123 -11.29 -41.55 -25.47
C LEU A 123 -10.27 -41.18 -24.39
N ALA A 124 -8.99 -41.09 -24.76
CA ALA A 124 -7.91 -40.68 -23.87
C ALA A 124 -8.12 -39.24 -23.37
N LYS A 125 -8.43 -38.30 -24.27
CA LYS A 125 -8.74 -36.91 -23.91
C LYS A 125 -9.95 -36.83 -22.98
N GLN A 126 -11.04 -37.55 -23.28
CA GLN A 126 -12.24 -37.54 -22.44
C GLN A 126 -11.95 -38.07 -21.03
N ASN A 127 -11.15 -39.13 -20.89
CA ASN A 127 -10.76 -39.67 -19.59
C ASN A 127 -9.94 -38.66 -18.77
N VAL A 128 -8.91 -38.07 -19.37
CA VAL A 128 -8.07 -37.05 -18.71
C VAL A 128 -8.89 -35.83 -18.30
N ILE A 129 -9.75 -35.32 -19.20
CA ILE A 129 -10.60 -34.15 -18.93
C ILE A 129 -11.60 -34.45 -17.81
N ALA A 130 -12.24 -35.61 -17.81
CA ALA A 130 -13.20 -35.99 -16.76
C ALA A 130 -12.53 -36.04 -15.38
N ARG A 131 -11.33 -36.64 -15.30
CA ARG A 131 -10.53 -36.68 -14.06
C ARG A 131 -10.08 -35.28 -13.63
N ALA A 132 -9.65 -34.45 -14.58
CA ALA A 132 -9.23 -33.08 -14.32
C ALA A 132 -10.41 -32.23 -13.78
N ILE A 133 -11.62 -32.39 -14.34
CA ILE A 133 -12.83 -31.71 -13.86
C ILE A 133 -13.14 -32.11 -12.42
N GLU A 134 -13.13 -33.42 -12.13
CA GLU A 134 -13.47 -33.93 -10.80
C GLU A 134 -12.51 -33.40 -9.74
N ARG A 135 -11.22 -33.32 -10.09
CA ARG A 135 -10.20 -32.81 -9.17
C ARG A 135 -10.21 -31.30 -9.04
N ALA A 136 -10.37 -30.56 -10.15
CA ALA A 136 -10.35 -29.09 -10.15
C ALA A 136 -11.48 -28.46 -9.33
N ARG A 137 -12.64 -29.12 -9.19
CA ARG A 137 -13.78 -28.64 -8.38
C ARG A 137 -13.49 -28.54 -6.89
N GLN A 138 -12.45 -29.20 -6.40
CA GLN A 138 -12.11 -29.23 -4.97
C GLN A 138 -11.35 -27.97 -4.53
N TYR A 139 -10.74 -27.27 -5.48
CA TYR A 139 -9.82 -26.16 -5.23
C TYR A 139 -10.46 -24.79 -5.48
N GLY A 140 -10.20 -23.85 -4.58
CA GLY A 140 -10.51 -22.43 -4.77
C GLY A 140 -9.67 -21.83 -5.90
N PRO A 141 -10.13 -20.75 -6.56
CA PRO A 141 -9.39 -20.12 -7.65
C PRO A 141 -8.04 -19.54 -7.19
N ASP A 142 -7.93 -19.11 -5.94
CA ASP A 142 -6.69 -18.68 -5.30
C ASP A 142 -5.66 -19.81 -5.10
N GLU A 143 -6.10 -21.07 -5.07
CA GLU A 143 -5.28 -22.26 -4.84
C GLU A 143 -4.78 -22.93 -6.13
N HIS A 144 -4.87 -22.27 -7.28
CA HIS A 144 -4.54 -22.84 -8.60
C HIS A 144 -3.13 -23.46 -8.70
N ALA A 145 -2.15 -22.91 -7.98
CA ALA A 145 -0.78 -23.44 -7.96
C ALA A 145 -0.71 -24.81 -7.27
N VAL A 146 -1.41 -24.97 -6.14
CA VAL A 146 -1.52 -26.26 -5.43
C VAL A 146 -2.31 -27.25 -6.27
N ALA A 147 -3.41 -26.80 -6.85
CA ALA A 147 -4.23 -27.61 -7.75
C ALA A 147 -3.43 -28.12 -8.96
N THR A 148 -2.49 -27.33 -9.50
CA THR A 148 -1.62 -27.75 -10.61
C THR A 148 -0.74 -28.94 -10.24
N VAL A 149 -0.08 -28.87 -9.08
CA VAL A 149 0.82 -29.94 -8.60
C VAL A 149 0.02 -31.21 -8.34
N ASP A 150 -1.12 -31.07 -7.69
CA ASP A 150 -1.98 -32.20 -7.35
C ASP A 150 -2.63 -32.86 -8.59
N LEU A 151 -3.15 -32.07 -9.54
CA LEU A 151 -3.59 -32.61 -10.83
C LEU A 151 -2.45 -33.29 -11.59
N GLY A 152 -1.25 -32.72 -11.56
CA GLY A 152 -0.06 -33.32 -12.15
C GLY A 152 0.23 -34.71 -11.59
N ALA A 153 0.18 -34.86 -10.27
CA ALA A 153 0.38 -36.13 -9.59
C ALA A 153 -0.69 -37.17 -9.97
N VAL A 154 -1.97 -36.78 -9.94
CA VAL A 154 -3.09 -37.67 -10.26
C VAL A 154 -3.08 -38.08 -11.73
N LEU A 155 -2.90 -37.14 -12.65
CA LEU A 155 -2.99 -37.41 -14.09
C LEU A 155 -1.74 -38.12 -14.65
N SER A 156 -0.60 -38.07 -13.95
CA SER A 156 0.61 -38.82 -14.32
C SER A 156 0.46 -40.33 -14.12
N GLU A 157 -0.49 -40.77 -13.28
CA GLU A 157 -0.76 -42.19 -13.06
C GLU A 157 -1.40 -42.84 -14.30
N ARG A 158 -0.77 -43.91 -14.80
CA ARG A 158 -1.28 -44.69 -15.92
C ARG A 158 -2.56 -45.41 -15.52
N THR A 159 -3.68 -44.97 -16.10
CA THR A 159 -4.98 -45.59 -15.87
C THR A 159 -5.37 -46.45 -17.07
N THR A 160 -5.94 -47.62 -16.81
CA THR A 160 -6.53 -48.46 -17.85
C THR A 160 -7.88 -47.89 -18.26
N VAL A 161 -7.99 -47.60 -19.54
CA VAL A 161 -9.21 -47.23 -20.24
C VAL A 161 -9.72 -48.47 -20.97
N ALA A 162 -10.99 -48.46 -21.39
CA ALA A 162 -11.68 -49.59 -22.02
C ALA A 162 -10.76 -50.43 -22.92
N ASN A 163 -10.78 -51.75 -22.72
CA ASN A 163 -10.00 -52.74 -23.49
C ASN A 163 -8.47 -52.62 -23.32
N GLY A 164 -7.99 -52.45 -22.08
CA GLY A 164 -6.55 -52.59 -21.75
C GLY A 164 -5.67 -51.46 -22.27
N HIS A 165 -6.24 -50.34 -22.72
CA HIS A 165 -5.46 -49.20 -23.20
C HIS A 165 -5.02 -48.32 -22.03
N TYR A 166 -3.75 -47.93 -21.99
CA TYR A 166 -3.23 -47.09 -20.90
C TYR A 166 -3.26 -45.62 -21.30
N VAL A 167 -3.76 -44.76 -20.41
CA VAL A 167 -3.83 -43.31 -20.60
C VAL A 167 -3.23 -42.61 -19.38
N TRP A 168 -2.42 -41.58 -19.65
CA TRP A 168 -1.88 -40.66 -18.65
C TRP A 168 -1.68 -39.28 -19.28
N ALA A 169 -1.42 -38.26 -18.47
CA ALA A 169 -1.05 -36.94 -18.95
C ALA A 169 0.26 -36.47 -18.30
N THR A 170 1.04 -35.71 -19.08
CA THR A 170 2.25 -35.01 -18.64
C THR A 170 2.10 -33.52 -18.86
N ASP A 171 3.02 -32.71 -18.33
CA ASP A 171 3.05 -31.25 -18.54
C ASP A 171 1.75 -30.55 -18.16
N VAL A 172 1.17 -30.96 -17.02
CA VAL A 172 -0.10 -30.43 -16.54
C VAL A 172 0.09 -29.02 -16.00
N ALA A 173 -0.69 -28.08 -16.52
CA ALA A 173 -0.72 -26.70 -16.07
C ALA A 173 -2.17 -26.25 -15.86
N LEU A 174 -2.43 -25.61 -14.72
CA LEU A 174 -3.71 -24.98 -14.39
C LEU A 174 -3.47 -23.49 -14.14
N THR A 175 -4.02 -22.64 -15.00
CA THR A 175 -3.88 -21.17 -14.87
C THR A 175 -5.24 -20.51 -14.73
N LEU A 176 -5.27 -19.28 -14.21
CA LEU A 176 -6.45 -18.43 -14.25
C LEU A 176 -6.36 -17.46 -15.42
N SER A 177 -7.51 -16.91 -15.82
CA SER A 177 -7.50 -15.74 -16.69
C SER A 177 -6.79 -14.58 -15.99
N GLU A 178 -6.03 -13.78 -16.74
CA GLU A 178 -5.29 -12.65 -16.18
C GLU A 178 -6.21 -11.62 -15.50
N ALA A 179 -7.43 -11.46 -16.04
CA ALA A 179 -8.45 -10.60 -15.45
C ALA A 179 -8.92 -11.11 -14.08
N ASP A 180 -9.11 -12.43 -13.95
CA ASP A 180 -9.55 -13.05 -12.70
C ASP A 180 -8.44 -13.09 -11.66
N ALA A 181 -7.21 -13.39 -12.06
CA ALA A 181 -6.05 -13.34 -11.16
C ALA A 181 -5.89 -11.94 -10.52
N ARG A 182 -5.95 -10.86 -11.33
CA ARG A 182 -5.94 -9.48 -10.82
C ARG A 182 -7.11 -9.16 -9.90
N ARG A 183 -8.30 -9.70 -10.20
CA ARG A 183 -9.48 -9.48 -9.36
C ARG A 183 -9.31 -10.13 -7.99
N LEU A 184 -8.84 -11.38 -7.95
CA LEU A 184 -8.59 -12.10 -6.70
C LEU A 184 -7.50 -11.42 -5.87
N GLU A 185 -6.43 -10.94 -6.51
CA GLU A 185 -5.39 -10.15 -5.85
C GLU A 185 -5.97 -8.89 -5.21
N ARG A 186 -6.79 -8.13 -5.94
CA ARG A 186 -7.46 -6.93 -5.39
C ARG A 186 -8.38 -7.27 -4.23
N VAL A 187 -9.13 -8.37 -4.31
CA VAL A 187 -10.00 -8.83 -3.22
C VAL A 187 -9.18 -9.21 -1.99
N ALA A 188 -8.06 -9.91 -2.17
CA ALA A 188 -7.17 -10.28 -1.08
C ALA A 188 -6.58 -9.03 -0.41
N GLU A 189 -6.19 -8.02 -1.20
CA GLU A 189 -5.67 -6.76 -0.69
C GLU A 189 -6.72 -6.00 0.14
N LEU A 190 -7.95 -5.88 -0.36
CA LEU A 190 -9.04 -5.25 0.39
C LEU A 190 -9.35 -5.97 1.70
N ARG A 191 -9.25 -7.31 1.74
CA ARG A 191 -9.40 -8.08 2.98
C ARG A 191 -8.29 -7.77 3.99
N LYS A 192 -7.04 -7.66 3.54
CA LYS A 192 -5.90 -7.30 4.39
C LYS A 192 -6.05 -5.89 4.95
N GLN A 193 -6.40 -4.92 4.09
CA GLN A 193 -6.61 -3.53 4.50
C GLN A 193 -7.73 -3.40 5.53
N ARG A 194 -8.85 -4.12 5.31
CA ARG A 194 -9.93 -4.16 6.29
C ARG A 194 -9.49 -4.76 7.63
N ALA A 195 -8.78 -5.89 7.60
CA ALA A 195 -8.29 -6.53 8.82
C ALA A 195 -7.32 -5.62 9.58
N LEU A 196 -6.44 -4.90 8.86
CA LEU A 196 -5.55 -3.90 9.44
C LEU A 196 -6.34 -2.76 10.09
N TRP A 197 -7.30 -2.18 9.38
CA TRP A 197 -8.15 -1.12 9.90
C TRP A 197 -8.95 -1.55 11.15
N GLU A 198 -9.48 -2.77 11.15
CA GLU A 198 -10.19 -3.32 12.32
C GLU A 198 -9.24 -3.49 13.52
N LEU A 199 -8.00 -3.91 13.29
CA LEU A 199 -6.97 -4.03 14.32
C LEU A 199 -6.54 -2.66 14.86
N GLU A 200 -6.30 -1.68 13.99
CA GLU A 200 -5.96 -0.30 14.35
C GLU A 200 -7.06 0.33 15.19
N ARG A 201 -8.31 0.22 14.73
CA ARG A 201 -9.47 0.71 15.47
C ARG A 201 -9.61 0.04 16.83
N ALA A 202 -9.42 -1.28 16.91
CA ALA A 202 -9.45 -2.00 18.17
C ALA A 202 -8.33 -1.54 19.11
N HIS A 203 -7.13 -1.28 18.58
CA HIS A 203 -6.01 -0.73 19.34
C HIS A 203 -6.33 0.67 19.87
N GLU A 204 -6.83 1.59 19.04
CA GLU A 204 -7.22 2.93 19.45
C GLU A 204 -8.30 2.92 20.54
N LEU A 205 -9.33 2.10 20.36
CA LEU A 205 -10.38 1.92 21.36
C LEU A 205 -9.82 1.34 22.66
N GLY A 206 -8.92 0.38 22.58
CA GLY A 206 -8.22 -0.20 23.73
C GLY A 206 -7.37 0.83 24.46
N VAL A 207 -6.61 1.66 23.74
CA VAL A 207 -5.82 2.77 24.32
C VAL A 207 -6.73 3.77 25.00
N ARG A 208 -7.84 4.16 24.36
CA ARG A 208 -8.82 5.08 24.96
C ARG A 208 -9.42 4.49 26.24
N ASP A 209 -9.78 3.21 26.22
CA ASP A 209 -10.38 2.53 27.37
C ASP A 209 -9.38 2.43 28.53
N TYR A 210 -8.16 1.98 28.25
CA TYR A 210 -7.07 1.89 29.21
C TYR A 210 -6.73 3.27 29.81
N LEU A 211 -6.53 4.29 28.97
CA LEU A 211 -6.23 5.63 29.43
C LEU A 211 -7.39 6.23 30.23
N GLY A 212 -8.63 6.04 29.80
CA GLY A 212 -9.80 6.61 30.49
C GLY A 212 -10.14 5.92 31.81
N LYS A 213 -10.16 4.57 31.82
CA LYS A 213 -10.66 3.78 32.95
C LYS A 213 -9.58 3.33 33.93
N GLU A 214 -8.33 3.19 33.50
CA GLU A 214 -7.23 2.75 34.37
C GLU A 214 -6.29 3.89 34.70
N VAL A 215 -5.81 4.65 33.71
CA VAL A 215 -4.80 5.70 33.94
C VAL A 215 -5.40 6.96 34.53
N LEU A 216 -6.37 7.56 33.82
CA LEU A 216 -6.98 8.82 34.18
C LEU A 216 -8.19 8.64 35.09
N ARG A 217 -8.40 7.46 35.70
CA ARG A 217 -9.52 7.19 36.62
C ARG A 217 -9.56 8.18 37.78
N ASP A 218 -8.40 8.44 38.37
CA ASP A 218 -8.19 9.36 39.47
C ASP A 218 -6.77 9.95 39.39
N PRO A 219 -6.48 11.09 40.04
CA PRO A 219 -5.16 11.73 39.97
C PRO A 219 -4.03 10.84 40.50
N GLY A 220 -4.31 9.95 41.44
CA GLY A 220 -3.31 9.00 41.98
C GLY A 220 -2.89 7.99 40.94
N SER A 221 -3.84 7.36 40.26
CA SER A 221 -3.60 6.42 39.15
C SER A 221 -2.79 7.06 38.01
N ALA A 222 -3.08 8.31 37.67
CA ALA A 222 -2.35 9.06 36.64
C ALA A 222 -0.88 9.32 37.05
N VAL A 223 -0.64 9.68 38.31
CA VAL A 223 0.71 9.89 38.86
C VAL A 223 1.50 8.58 38.88
N THR A 224 0.89 7.48 39.33
CA THR A 224 1.53 6.16 39.35
C THR A 224 1.89 5.71 37.93
N TRP A 225 0.99 5.88 36.97
CA TRP A 225 1.26 5.56 35.57
C TRP A 225 2.37 6.42 34.97
N TRP A 226 2.34 7.73 35.21
CA TRP A 226 3.38 8.66 34.73
C TRP A 226 4.74 8.32 35.33
N PHE A 227 4.80 8.06 36.63
CA PHE A 227 6.03 7.67 37.31
C PHE A 227 6.57 6.35 36.76
N ALA A 228 5.71 5.34 36.62
CA ALA A 228 6.09 4.03 36.09
C ALA A 228 6.70 4.11 34.67
N ARG A 229 6.22 5.04 33.84
CA ARG A 229 6.72 5.23 32.48
C ARG A 229 8.00 6.07 32.39
N ASN A 230 8.39 6.74 33.47
CA ASN A 230 9.59 7.56 33.55
C ASN A 230 10.63 6.99 34.53
N LEU A 231 10.43 5.75 35.02
CA LEU A 231 11.26 5.13 36.07
C LEU A 231 12.73 4.95 35.66
N ASP A 232 12.99 4.89 34.36
CA ASP A 232 14.30 4.77 33.73
C ASP A 232 15.12 6.06 33.77
N LYS A 233 14.51 7.21 34.09
CA LYS A 233 15.18 8.51 34.15
C LYS A 233 15.74 8.78 35.55
N PRO A 234 16.95 9.35 35.68
CA PRO A 234 17.57 9.65 36.97
C PRO A 234 16.75 10.66 37.80
N ASP A 235 16.03 11.57 37.13
CA ASP A 235 15.21 12.62 37.73
C ASP A 235 13.70 12.28 37.71
N ALA A 236 13.36 10.98 37.71
CA ALA A 236 11.97 10.51 37.60
C ALA A 236 11.06 11.09 38.70
N ILE A 237 11.54 11.08 39.94
CA ILE A 237 10.78 11.52 41.11
C ILE A 237 10.53 13.03 41.06
N THR A 238 11.58 13.82 40.86
CA THR A 238 11.49 15.29 40.82
C THR A 238 10.61 15.77 39.66
N THR A 239 10.74 15.13 38.49
CA THR A 239 9.89 15.39 37.33
C THR A 239 8.43 15.06 37.61
N THR A 240 8.17 13.89 38.21
CA THR A 240 6.80 13.46 38.55
C THR A 240 6.14 14.43 39.51
N VAL A 241 6.84 14.85 40.57
CA VAL A 241 6.32 15.81 41.56
C VAL A 241 5.95 17.14 40.90
N ARG A 242 6.78 17.63 39.97
CA ARG A 242 6.51 18.85 39.21
C ARG A 242 5.24 18.73 38.36
N ASP A 243 4.99 17.56 37.78
CA ASP A 243 3.90 17.35 36.83
C ASP A 243 2.55 16.96 37.48
N ILE A 244 2.49 16.83 38.82
CA ILE A 244 1.27 16.43 39.56
C ILE A 244 0.07 17.34 39.25
N ASP A 245 0.26 18.67 39.20
CA ASP A 245 -0.87 19.58 38.91
C ASP A 245 -1.41 19.39 37.49
N ASN A 246 -0.52 19.15 36.52
CA ASN A 246 -0.90 18.89 35.14
C ASN A 246 -1.68 17.57 35.02
N LEU A 247 -1.23 16.52 35.70
CA LEU A 247 -1.92 15.22 35.73
C LEU A 247 -3.31 15.36 36.38
N ARG A 248 -3.43 16.14 37.46
CA ARG A 248 -4.73 16.44 38.10
C ARG A 248 -5.69 17.16 37.15
N ARG A 249 -5.21 18.13 36.38
CA ARG A 249 -6.00 18.85 35.35
C ARG A 249 -6.40 17.95 34.18
N LEU A 250 -5.52 17.05 33.75
CA LEU A 250 -5.82 16.07 32.69
C LEU A 250 -6.91 15.09 33.15
N THR A 251 -6.82 14.58 34.38
CA THR A 251 -7.86 13.74 34.98
C THR A 251 -9.19 14.49 35.12
N SER A 252 -9.19 15.76 35.56
CA SER A 252 -10.43 16.54 35.68
C SER A 252 -11.09 16.84 34.32
N ALA A 253 -10.27 17.09 33.30
CA ALA A 253 -10.74 17.29 31.93
C ALA A 253 -11.31 15.98 31.34
N ALA A 254 -10.65 14.85 31.57
CA ALA A 254 -11.10 13.54 31.09
C ALA A 254 -12.46 13.10 31.67
N HIS A 255 -12.75 13.49 32.92
CA HIS A 255 -14.04 13.20 33.58
C HIS A 255 -15.05 14.36 33.49
N ALA A 256 -14.72 15.44 32.78
CA ALA A 256 -15.54 16.65 32.69
C ALA A 256 -15.98 17.23 34.06
N THR A 257 -15.23 16.95 35.13
CA THR A 257 -15.56 17.40 36.49
C THR A 257 -15.14 18.84 36.75
N ALA A 258 -14.18 19.34 35.98
CA ALA A 258 -13.86 20.76 35.86
C ALA A 258 -13.18 21.02 34.52
N ILE A 259 -13.96 21.50 33.55
CA ILE A 259 -13.46 22.24 32.41
C ILE A 259 -13.53 23.71 32.85
N PRO A 260 -12.43 24.49 32.89
CA PRO A 260 -12.57 25.93 33.08
C PRO A 260 -13.55 26.41 32.00
N ALA A 261 -14.57 27.16 32.40
CA ALA A 261 -15.51 27.72 31.43
C ALA A 261 -14.67 28.34 30.30
N LEU A 262 -14.93 27.94 29.04
CA LEU A 262 -14.75 28.93 27.99
C LEU A 262 -15.54 30.12 28.52
N GLU A 263 -14.85 31.21 28.87
CA GLU A 263 -15.55 32.49 28.96
C GLU A 263 -16.46 32.54 27.74
N PRO A 264 -17.78 32.76 27.92
CA PRO A 264 -18.66 32.85 26.77
C PRO A 264 -17.99 33.84 25.82
N PRO A 265 -17.98 33.62 24.48
CA PRO A 265 -17.85 34.79 23.63
C PRO A 265 -18.92 35.73 24.16
N GLU A 266 -18.51 36.91 24.67
CA GLU A 266 -19.48 37.95 25.02
C GLU A 266 -20.47 37.97 23.85
N PRO A 267 -21.78 37.90 24.10
CA PRO A 267 -22.74 37.89 23.01
C PRO A 267 -22.31 39.02 22.10
N LEU A 268 -21.97 38.69 20.86
CA LEU A 268 -21.65 39.67 19.85
C LEU A 268 -22.86 40.58 19.82
N THR A 269 -22.74 41.70 20.54
CA THR A 269 -23.73 42.76 20.52
C THR A 269 -23.60 43.23 19.09
N VAL A 270 -24.51 42.74 18.24
CA VAL A 270 -24.75 43.34 16.94
C VAL A 270 -25.00 44.79 17.30
N LEU A 271 -24.00 45.63 17.04
CA LEU A 271 -24.13 47.07 17.10
C LEU A 271 -25.27 47.38 16.14
N GLU A 272 -26.46 47.56 16.72
CA GLU A 272 -27.62 48.06 16.01
C GLU A 272 -27.15 49.39 15.39
N ALA A 273 -27.16 49.44 14.05
CA ALA A 273 -26.61 50.57 13.32
C ALA A 273 -27.26 51.86 13.86
N PRO A 274 -26.46 52.84 14.32
CA PRO A 274 -27.03 54.05 14.88
C PRO A 274 -27.88 54.74 13.79
N PRO A 275 -29.11 55.18 14.12
CA PRO A 275 -29.95 55.88 13.18
C PRO A 275 -29.33 57.26 12.91
N GLY A 276 -28.73 57.42 11.73
CA GLY A 276 -28.08 58.68 11.36
C GLY A 276 -27.05 58.61 10.23
N LEU A 277 -26.64 57.42 9.77
CA LEU A 277 -25.67 57.27 8.66
C LEU A 277 -26.27 57.38 7.24
N GLY A 278 -27.41 58.06 7.08
CA GLY A 278 -27.83 58.63 5.80
C GLY A 278 -27.43 60.10 5.82
N ASP A 279 -26.50 60.59 5.03
CA ASP A 279 -26.65 60.77 3.58
C ASP A 279 -25.29 61.26 3.02
N HIS A 280 -24.26 60.41 3.10
CA HIS A 280 -22.95 60.74 2.54
C HIS A 280 -22.57 59.66 1.53
N ASP A 281 -22.58 60.02 0.24
CA ASP A 281 -22.23 59.15 -0.89
C ASP A 281 -20.74 58.74 -0.91
N ASP A 282 -19.92 59.32 -0.03
CA ASP A 282 -18.51 58.96 0.12
C ASP A 282 -18.29 57.91 1.22
N PRO A 283 -17.87 56.67 0.88
CA PRO A 283 -17.64 55.60 1.84
C PRO A 283 -16.51 55.92 2.84
N VAL A 284 -15.57 56.78 2.47
CA VAL A 284 -14.43 57.15 3.31
C VAL A 284 -14.89 58.06 4.45
N LEU A 285 -15.78 59.01 4.15
CA LEU A 285 -16.34 59.93 5.13
C LEU A 285 -17.26 59.22 6.14
N ARG A 286 -18.01 58.22 5.67
CA ARG A 286 -18.81 57.36 6.56
C ARG A 286 -17.94 56.60 7.55
N LEU A 287 -16.80 56.10 7.08
CA LEU A 287 -15.86 55.34 7.91
C LEU A 287 -15.15 56.25 8.93
N SER A 288 -14.72 57.44 8.53
CA SER A 288 -14.11 58.41 9.46
C SER A 288 -15.11 58.87 10.53
N THR A 289 -16.35 59.16 10.14
CA THR A 289 -17.43 59.53 11.07
C THR A 289 -17.74 58.42 12.07
N ALA A 290 -17.71 57.16 11.63
CA ALA A 290 -17.89 56.02 12.53
C ALA A 290 -16.73 55.89 13.54
N VAL A 291 -15.49 56.15 13.14
CA VAL A 291 -14.32 56.16 14.05
C VAL A 291 -14.43 57.31 15.05
N GLU A 292 -14.87 58.50 14.63
CA GLU A 292 -15.11 59.63 15.54
C GLU A 292 -16.18 59.30 16.58
N GLN A 293 -17.31 58.72 16.17
CA GLN A 293 -18.36 58.28 17.10
C GLN A 293 -17.89 57.18 18.07
N LEU A 294 -17.12 56.20 17.59
CA LEU A 294 -16.55 55.14 18.43
C LEU A 294 -15.51 55.64 19.43
N THR A 295 -14.89 56.78 19.15
CA THR A 295 -13.84 57.37 19.97
C THR A 295 -14.30 58.65 20.67
N GLU A 296 -15.59 58.94 20.64
CA GLU A 296 -16.20 60.08 21.33
C GLU A 296 -16.05 59.89 22.85
N GLY A 297 -15.54 60.91 23.55
CA GLY A 297 -15.23 60.83 24.99
C GLY A 297 -14.04 59.93 25.37
N ARG A 298 -13.31 59.38 24.39
CA ARG A 298 -12.09 58.58 24.61
C ARG A 298 -10.81 59.39 24.37
N GLU A 299 -9.70 58.81 24.84
CA GLU A 299 -8.38 59.44 24.80
C GLU A 299 -7.94 59.73 23.34
N PRO A 300 -7.47 60.95 23.03
CA PRO A 300 -7.21 61.36 21.65
C PRO A 300 -6.10 60.55 20.97
N ALA A 301 -5.18 59.96 21.75
CA ALA A 301 -4.16 59.05 21.24
C ALA A 301 -4.74 57.75 20.67
N LEU A 302 -5.84 57.25 21.24
CA LEU A 302 -6.53 56.05 20.77
C LEU A 302 -7.18 56.30 19.40
N ARG A 303 -7.81 57.48 19.25
CA ARG A 303 -8.39 57.93 17.98
C ARG A 303 -7.35 57.97 16.86
N ALA A 304 -6.23 58.65 17.09
CA ALA A 304 -5.14 58.74 16.12
C ALA A 304 -4.58 57.36 15.74
N THR A 305 -4.44 56.46 16.72
CA THR A 305 -3.93 55.10 16.49
C THR A 305 -4.90 54.28 15.63
N LEU A 306 -6.20 54.38 15.87
CA LEU A 306 -7.22 53.67 15.10
C LEU A 306 -7.30 54.18 13.65
N HIS A 307 -7.26 55.50 13.44
CA HIS A 307 -7.18 56.07 12.09
C HIS A 307 -5.95 55.58 11.33
N HIS A 308 -4.79 55.55 11.99
CA HIS A 308 -3.55 55.10 11.37
C HIS A 308 -3.59 53.62 10.97
N ARG A 309 -4.09 52.75 11.85
CA ARG A 309 -4.22 51.31 11.57
C ARG A 309 -5.23 51.01 10.45
N LEU A 310 -6.31 51.78 10.40
CA LEU A 310 -7.32 51.65 9.35
C LEU A 310 -6.77 52.07 7.98
N ALA A 311 -6.01 53.17 7.94
CA ALA A 311 -5.31 53.61 6.73
C ALA A 311 -4.30 52.56 6.23
N ASP A 312 -3.53 51.94 7.13
CA ASP A 312 -2.59 50.88 6.77
C ASP A 312 -3.28 49.63 6.18
N LEU A 313 -4.43 49.24 6.73
CA LEU A 313 -5.21 48.12 6.21
C LEU A 313 -5.78 48.41 4.82
N LEU A 314 -6.23 49.65 4.58
CA LEU A 314 -6.72 50.07 3.27
C LEU A 314 -5.61 50.11 2.22
N ARG A 315 -4.40 50.55 2.59
CA ARG A 315 -3.22 50.47 1.70
C ARG A 315 -2.86 49.03 1.37
N ALA A 316 -2.90 48.12 2.36
CA ALA A 316 -2.63 46.71 2.15
C ALA A 316 -3.62 46.04 1.17
N HIS A 317 -4.83 46.57 1.06
CA HIS A 317 -5.87 46.10 0.14
C HIS A 317 -5.94 46.90 -1.17
N GLY A 318 -4.93 47.73 -1.46
CA GLY A 318 -4.82 48.49 -2.72
C GLY A 318 -5.72 49.73 -2.81
N LEU A 319 -6.38 50.12 -1.71
CA LEU A 319 -7.27 51.29 -1.64
C LEU A 319 -6.50 52.52 -1.12
N THR A 320 -5.42 52.88 -1.81
CA THR A 320 -4.48 53.92 -1.37
C THR A 320 -5.11 55.32 -1.34
N MET A 321 -5.96 55.66 -2.31
CA MET A 321 -6.69 56.94 -2.35
C MET A 321 -7.58 57.16 -1.11
N ALA A 322 -8.26 56.11 -0.65
CA ALA A 322 -9.11 56.15 0.54
C ALA A 322 -8.28 56.24 1.83
N ALA A 323 -7.14 55.54 1.87
CA ALA A 323 -6.22 55.59 3.00
C ALA A 323 -5.59 56.98 3.19
N ASP A 324 -5.27 57.67 2.09
CA ASP A 324 -4.69 59.01 2.13
C ASP A 324 -5.71 60.07 2.52
N ALA A 325 -6.97 59.93 2.08
CA ALA A 325 -8.08 60.77 2.54
C ALA A 325 -8.35 60.61 4.06
N LEU A 326 -8.27 59.37 4.59
CA LEU A 326 -8.39 59.12 6.05
C LEU A 326 -7.21 59.65 6.87
N SER A 327 -6.05 59.87 6.24
CA SER A 327 -4.84 60.35 6.91
C SER A 327 -4.76 61.89 6.97
N ARG A 328 -5.64 62.60 6.24
CA ARG A 328 -5.67 64.06 6.16
C ARG A 328 -7.09 64.58 6.50
N PRO A 329 -7.48 64.58 7.79
CA PRO A 329 -8.86 64.90 8.19
C PRO A 329 -9.29 66.37 7.97
N ASP A 330 -8.38 67.31 7.71
CA ASP A 330 -8.69 68.75 7.65
C ASP A 330 -9.09 69.31 6.26
N ASP A 331 -9.09 68.51 5.19
CA ASP A 331 -9.40 69.01 3.83
C ASP A 331 -10.84 68.76 3.37
N VAL A 332 -11.73 68.28 4.25
CA VAL A 332 -13.15 68.06 3.93
C VAL A 332 -14.05 69.13 4.59
N ASP A 333 -13.60 70.38 4.56
CA ASP A 333 -14.51 71.53 4.61
C ASP A 333 -14.69 72.07 3.19
N GLY A 334 -15.38 71.26 2.37
CA GLY A 334 -15.86 71.66 1.07
C GLY A 334 -17.00 72.67 1.20
N THR A 335 -16.67 73.91 1.53
CA THR A 335 -17.53 75.07 1.19
C THR A 335 -17.83 74.97 -0.32
N PRO A 336 -19.10 75.05 -0.75
CA PRO A 336 -19.43 74.86 -2.16
C PRO A 336 -18.89 76.04 -2.97
N ALA A 337 -17.81 75.80 -3.71
CA ALA A 337 -17.40 76.70 -4.79
C ALA A 337 -18.46 76.64 -5.91
N PRO A 338 -18.85 77.78 -6.50
CA PRO A 338 -20.05 77.88 -7.31
C PRO A 338 -19.88 77.12 -8.63
N ARG A 339 -20.98 76.49 -9.08
CA ARG A 339 -21.16 76.04 -10.46
C ARG A 339 -20.85 77.20 -11.41
N ALA A 340 -19.82 77.03 -12.24
CA ALA A 340 -19.70 77.73 -13.50
C ALA A 340 -19.79 76.67 -14.60
N ASP A 341 -21.02 76.45 -15.10
CA ASP A 341 -21.21 75.82 -16.40
C ASP A 341 -20.54 76.70 -17.46
N GLY A 342 -19.89 76.04 -18.41
CA GLY A 342 -19.14 76.68 -19.47
C GLY A 342 -20.00 77.41 -20.50
N ALA A 343 -19.28 78.24 -21.26
CA ALA A 343 -19.51 78.71 -22.63
C ALA A 343 -19.40 80.24 -22.71
N VAL A 344 -18.72 80.88 -23.66
CA VAL A 344 -17.91 80.52 -24.83
C VAL A 344 -17.14 81.81 -25.17
N ASP A 345 -16.02 81.63 -25.89
CA ASP A 345 -15.26 82.60 -26.68
C ASP A 345 -15.88 83.97 -27.00
N GLY A 346 -15.04 85.01 -27.00
CA GLY A 346 -15.08 85.93 -28.12
C GLY A 346 -14.50 87.33 -27.91
N LEU A 347 -13.37 87.54 -28.59
CA LEU A 347 -12.99 88.75 -29.32
C LEU A 347 -12.43 89.98 -28.57
N THR A 348 -11.11 90.08 -28.71
CA THR A 348 -10.36 91.27 -29.12
C THR A 348 -11.17 92.26 -29.99
N PRO A 349 -11.10 93.58 -29.71
CA PRO A 349 -11.32 94.62 -30.72
C PRO A 349 -10.05 94.71 -31.60
N PRO A 350 -10.05 95.30 -32.82
CA PRO A 350 -10.48 96.69 -32.97
C PRO A 350 -11.06 97.15 -34.33
N SER A 351 -11.47 98.42 -34.24
CA SER A 351 -11.36 99.49 -35.25
C SER A 351 -12.27 99.48 -36.47
N LEU A 352 -13.21 100.43 -36.41
CA LEU A 352 -13.38 101.56 -37.35
C LEU A 352 -13.13 101.27 -38.85
N SER A 353 -14.18 101.43 -39.67
CA SER A 353 -14.35 102.58 -40.58
C SER A 353 -15.35 102.28 -41.70
N SER A 354 -16.13 103.31 -42.03
CA SER A 354 -17.10 103.49 -43.13
C SER A 354 -18.51 102.95 -42.91
#